data_AF-A0AAN1A5M4-F1
#
_entry.id   AF-A0AAN1A5M4-F1
#
_cell.length_a   1.000
_cell.length_b   1.000
_cell.length_c   1.000
_cell.angle_alpha   90.00
_cell.angle_beta   90.00
_cell.angle_gamma   90.00
#
_symmetry.space_group_name_H-M   'P 1'
#
loop_
_entity.id
_entity.type
_entity.pdbx_description
1 polymer ?
#
loop_
_entity_poly.entity_id
_entity_poly.type
_entity_poly.pdbx_seq_one_letter_code
_entity_poly.pdbx_strand_id
1 'polypeptide(L)'
;MSAIDTLREYAEVWHLFGNMPDDATLSAEVSALYLGVSVKTLARYRQNGNGPAYIQYQAEDSKARNQRVNYLLGDLRAWRDSHKVSSTMEAAQVRGLAFTCLNDFTKPEPFWSIDNKIYSHALTISDEIFKELLNTTRAEVIWISVEKVLSEDWHSARERQIWNDFFVIFLNELVLTSNLLQEKHIINDKLLE
;
A
#
# COMPACT_ATOMS: atom_id res chain seq x y z
N MET A 1 -0.36 0.51 -33.05
CA MET A 1 0.99 0.05 -32.66
C MET A 1 0.87 -1.38 -32.17
N SER A 2 1.71 -2.30 -32.64
CA SER A 2 1.76 -3.67 -32.10
C SER A 2 2.36 -3.65 -30.70
N ALA A 3 1.95 -4.59 -29.83
CA ALA A 3 2.60 -4.78 -28.52
C ALA A 3 4.12 -4.98 -28.65
N ILE A 4 4.60 -5.56 -29.75
CA ILE A 4 6.02 -5.76 -30.03
C ILE A 4 6.72 -4.44 -30.37
N ASP A 5 6.07 -3.54 -31.11
CA ASP A 5 6.65 -2.23 -31.46
C ASP A 5 6.75 -1.35 -30.21
N THR A 6 5.71 -1.38 -29.37
CA THR A 6 5.70 -0.72 -28.07
C THR A 6 6.80 -1.27 -27.14
N LEU A 7 7.05 -2.59 -27.13
CA LEU A 7 8.13 -3.19 -26.35
C LEU A 7 9.53 -2.77 -26.85
N ARG A 8 9.72 -2.61 -28.17
CA ARG A 8 10.99 -2.13 -28.76
C ARG A 8 11.27 -0.67 -28.41
N GLU A 9 10.27 0.20 -28.55
CA GLU A 9 10.37 1.60 -28.13
C GLU A 9 10.68 1.69 -26.63
N TYR A 10 10.04 0.87 -25.79
CA TYR A 10 10.36 0.81 -24.37
C TYR A 10 11.80 0.34 -24.12
N ALA A 11 12.31 -0.67 -24.83
CA ALA A 11 13.66 -1.18 -24.62
C ALA A 11 14.76 -0.13 -24.88
N GLU A 12 14.61 0.68 -25.92
CA GLU A 12 15.55 1.78 -26.23
C GLU A 12 15.51 2.88 -25.18
N VAL A 13 14.30 3.26 -24.73
CA VAL A 13 14.08 4.24 -23.67
C VAL A 13 14.68 3.74 -22.34
N TRP A 14 14.50 2.46 -22.01
CA TRP A 14 15.05 1.86 -20.79
C TRP A 14 16.58 1.73 -20.83
N HIS A 15 17.16 1.42 -21.99
CA HIS A 15 18.62 1.42 -22.18
C HIS A 15 19.21 2.82 -21.95
N LEU A 16 18.52 3.87 -22.41
CA LEU A 16 18.91 5.26 -22.21
C LEU A 16 18.93 5.64 -20.72
N PHE A 17 17.89 5.27 -19.96
CA PHE A 17 17.85 5.52 -18.52
C PHE A 17 18.82 4.66 -17.70
N GLY A 18 19.15 3.45 -18.17
CA GLY A 18 20.09 2.56 -17.50
C GLY A 18 21.51 3.11 -17.46
N ASN A 19 21.92 3.84 -18.51
CA ASN A 19 23.27 4.38 -18.64
C ASN A 19 23.45 5.81 -18.08
N MET A 20 22.37 6.44 -17.62
CA MET A 20 22.46 7.77 -17.00
C MET A 20 22.88 7.68 -15.53
N PRO A 21 23.74 8.61 -15.06
CA PRO A 21 24.12 8.70 -13.66
C PRO A 21 22.96 9.22 -12.80
N ASP A 22 23.03 8.99 -11.49
CA ASP A 22 21.96 9.37 -10.54
C ASP A 22 21.76 10.88 -10.42
N ASP A 23 22.81 11.67 -10.64
CA ASP A 23 22.77 13.14 -10.62
C ASP A 23 22.23 13.74 -11.93
N ALA A 24 21.86 12.91 -12.91
CA ALA A 24 21.21 13.37 -14.13
C ALA A 24 19.89 14.08 -13.80
N THR A 25 19.80 15.35 -14.20
CA THR A 25 18.62 16.19 -13.99
C THR A 25 17.63 16.03 -15.14
N LEU A 26 16.41 15.58 -14.84
CA LEU A 26 15.35 15.30 -15.80
C LEU A 26 14.19 16.31 -15.65
N SER A 27 13.58 16.66 -16.78
CA SER A 27 12.34 17.46 -16.78
C SER A 27 11.16 16.66 -16.22
N ALA A 28 10.07 17.33 -15.85
CA ALA A 28 8.85 16.67 -15.42
C ALA A 28 8.26 15.70 -16.47
N GLU A 29 8.43 15.99 -17.77
CA GLU A 29 7.95 15.15 -18.87
C GLU A 29 8.72 13.83 -18.94
N VAL A 30 10.06 13.92 -18.94
CA VAL A 30 10.95 12.75 -18.98
C VAL A 30 10.83 11.92 -17.70
N SER A 31 10.64 12.59 -16.55
CA SER A 31 10.44 11.92 -15.26
C SER A 31 9.10 11.16 -15.21
N ALA A 32 8.03 11.72 -15.78
CA ALA A 32 6.75 11.04 -15.86
C ALA A 32 6.83 9.80 -16.75
N LEU A 33 7.57 9.89 -17.86
CA LEU A 33 7.86 8.75 -18.73
C LEU A 33 8.65 7.66 -17.99
N TYR A 34 9.72 8.04 -17.27
CA TYR A 34 10.53 7.12 -16.47
C TYR A 34 9.70 6.35 -15.42
N LEU A 35 8.75 7.03 -14.77
CA LEU A 35 7.88 6.44 -13.75
C LEU A 35 6.65 5.71 -14.33
N GLY A 36 6.42 5.77 -15.64
CA GLY A 36 5.27 5.15 -16.28
C GLY A 36 3.92 5.79 -15.90
N VAL A 37 3.89 7.10 -15.62
CA VAL A 37 2.68 7.84 -15.24
C VAL A 37 2.45 9.07 -16.13
N SER A 38 1.24 9.63 -16.11
CA SER A 38 1.00 10.92 -16.80
C SER A 38 1.69 12.08 -16.08
N VAL A 39 2.07 13.13 -16.83
CA VAL A 39 2.62 14.38 -16.25
C VAL A 39 1.66 15.00 -15.24
N LYS A 40 0.34 14.89 -15.47
CA LYS A 40 -0.70 15.34 -14.54
C LYS A 40 -0.69 14.54 -13.24
N THR A 41 -0.49 13.22 -13.31
CA THR A 41 -0.37 12.34 -12.14
C THR A 41 0.88 12.71 -11.32
N LEU A 42 2.02 12.90 -11.99
CA LEU A 42 3.26 13.30 -11.34
C LEU A 42 3.14 14.67 -10.66
N ALA A 43 2.46 15.63 -11.30
CA ALA A 43 2.15 16.92 -10.68
C ALA A 43 1.27 16.79 -9.44
N ARG A 44 0.27 15.90 -9.46
CA ARG A 44 -0.57 15.60 -8.29
C ARG A 44 0.23 14.97 -7.15
N TYR A 45 1.15 14.04 -7.45
CA TYR A 45 2.01 13.45 -6.41
C TYR A 45 2.84 14.51 -5.70
N ARG A 46 3.43 15.47 -6.43
CA ARG A 46 4.12 16.61 -5.81
C ARG A 46 3.20 17.45 -4.94
N GLN A 47 2.01 17.80 -5.44
CA GLN A 47 1.06 18.65 -4.71
C GLN A 47 0.63 18.04 -3.38
N ASN A 48 0.51 16.71 -3.33
CA ASN A 48 0.08 15.98 -2.16
C ASN A 48 1.23 15.53 -1.25
N GLY A 49 2.49 15.84 -1.58
CA GLY A 49 3.66 15.40 -0.81
C GLY A 49 4.00 13.91 -0.95
N ASN A 50 3.38 13.20 -1.90
CA ASN A 50 3.54 11.74 -2.10
C ASN A 50 4.44 11.39 -3.30
N GLY A 51 5.10 12.39 -3.90
CA GLY A 51 5.94 12.23 -5.07
C GLY A 51 7.44 12.18 -4.77
N PRO A 52 8.27 11.85 -5.77
CA PRO A 52 9.72 11.95 -5.65
C PRO A 52 10.15 13.39 -5.34
N ALA A 53 11.30 13.52 -4.67
CA ALA A 53 11.93 14.81 -4.43
C ALA A 53 12.19 15.54 -5.75
N TYR A 54 12.09 16.86 -5.74
CA TYR A 54 12.20 17.67 -6.94
C TYR A 54 12.99 18.95 -6.67
N ILE A 55 13.64 19.44 -7.71
CA ILE A 55 14.35 20.71 -7.74
C ILE A 55 13.43 21.75 -8.37
N GLN A 56 13.25 22.85 -7.65
CA GLN A 56 12.59 24.04 -8.16
C GLN A 56 13.52 25.23 -7.91
N TYR A 57 14.09 25.78 -8.97
CA TYR A 57 14.97 26.94 -8.88
C TYR A 57 14.15 28.19 -8.59
N GLN A 58 14.31 28.73 -7.38
CA GLN A 58 13.72 30.01 -7.01
C GLN A 58 14.53 31.13 -7.70
N ALA A 59 13.90 31.92 -8.56
CA ALA A 59 14.50 33.18 -8.99
C ALA A 59 14.25 34.23 -7.90
N GLU A 60 15.33 34.87 -7.40
CA GLU A 60 15.33 35.77 -6.24
C GLU A 60 14.28 36.90 -6.32
N ASP A 61 13.90 37.33 -7.53
CA ASP A 61 12.93 38.42 -7.76
C ASP A 61 11.57 37.97 -8.34
N SER A 62 11.29 36.67 -8.40
CA SER A 62 10.08 36.14 -9.06
C SER A 62 9.06 35.56 -8.08
N LYS A 63 7.90 36.22 -7.98
CA LYS A 63 6.69 35.67 -7.32
C LYS A 63 5.90 34.70 -8.22
N ALA A 64 6.44 34.33 -9.39
CA ALA A 64 5.71 33.48 -10.33
C ALA A 64 5.65 32.02 -9.85
N ARG A 65 4.43 31.49 -9.72
CA ARG A 65 4.16 30.14 -9.22
C ARG A 65 4.54 29.02 -10.21
N ASN A 66 4.68 29.35 -11.50
CA ASN A 66 4.94 28.39 -12.59
C ASN A 66 6.44 28.26 -12.90
N GLN A 67 7.26 27.98 -11.88
CA GLN A 67 8.67 27.70 -12.11
C GLN A 67 8.85 26.27 -12.65
N ARG A 68 9.90 26.08 -13.46
CA ARG A 68 10.26 24.76 -13.98
C ARG A 68 10.61 23.83 -12.83
N VAL A 69 10.07 22.62 -12.89
CA VAL A 69 10.33 21.55 -11.93
C VAL A 69 11.17 20.49 -12.61
N ASN A 70 12.27 20.13 -11.97
CA ASN A 70 13.17 19.07 -12.41
C ASN A 70 13.33 18.02 -11.31
N TYR A 71 13.84 16.85 -11.67
CA TYR A 71 14.06 15.71 -10.78
C TYR A 71 15.44 15.13 -11.01
N LEU A 72 16.09 14.63 -9.96
CA LEU A 72 17.30 13.81 -10.13
C LEU A 72 16.89 12.37 -10.42
N LEU A 73 17.61 11.71 -11.34
CA LEU A 73 17.33 10.32 -11.67
C LEU A 73 17.51 9.38 -10.47
N GLY A 74 18.45 9.68 -9.56
CA GLY A 74 18.64 8.96 -8.31
C GLY A 74 17.41 9.03 -7.39
N ASP A 75 16.79 10.21 -7.25
CA ASP A 75 15.58 10.38 -6.44
C ASP A 75 14.38 9.65 -7.06
N LEU A 76 14.30 9.64 -8.40
CA LEU A 76 13.27 8.88 -9.12
C LEU A 76 13.46 7.37 -8.95
N ARG A 77 14.71 6.88 -8.98
CA ARG A 77 15.05 5.47 -8.70
C ARG A 77 14.67 5.10 -7.28
N ALA A 78 15.11 5.88 -6.30
CA ALA A 78 14.82 5.66 -4.88
C ALA A 78 13.31 5.66 -4.60
N TRP A 79 12.57 6.62 -5.15
CA TRP A 79 11.11 6.67 -4.99
C TRP A 79 10.44 5.46 -5.66
N ARG A 80 10.86 5.07 -6.86
CA ARG A 80 10.31 3.89 -7.53
C ARG A 80 10.59 2.62 -6.74
N ASP A 81 11.79 2.47 -6.21
CA ASP A 81 12.21 1.32 -5.43
C ASP A 81 11.46 1.25 -4.09
N SER A 82 11.20 2.39 -3.44
CA SER A 82 10.40 2.45 -2.21
C SER A 82 8.90 2.17 -2.45
N HIS A 83 8.44 2.20 -3.71
CA HIS A 83 7.05 1.93 -4.10
C HIS A 83 6.90 0.55 -4.77
N LYS A 84 7.96 -0.25 -4.82
CA LYS A 84 7.86 -1.65 -5.22
C LYS A 84 7.11 -2.41 -4.12
N VAL A 85 6.11 -3.16 -4.54
CA VAL A 85 5.40 -4.12 -3.71
C VAL A 85 5.55 -5.49 -4.37
N SER A 86 5.84 -6.50 -3.58
CA SER A 86 6.11 -7.87 -4.01
C SER A 86 4.85 -8.74 -4.10
N SER A 87 3.72 -8.27 -3.55
CA SER A 87 2.43 -8.96 -3.62
C SER A 87 1.24 -7.99 -3.66
N THR A 88 0.08 -8.52 -4.08
CA THR A 88 -1.20 -7.80 -4.02
C THR A 88 -1.60 -7.46 -2.58
N MET A 89 -1.23 -8.31 -1.61
CA MET A 89 -1.44 -8.09 -0.18
C MET A 89 -0.61 -6.91 0.34
N GLU A 90 0.67 -6.85 -0.01
CA GLU A 90 1.55 -5.74 0.34
C GLU A 90 1.06 -4.43 -0.28
N ALA A 91 0.55 -4.47 -1.51
CA ALA A 91 -0.08 -3.32 -2.15
C ALA A 91 -1.32 -2.81 -1.40
N ALA A 92 -2.10 -3.70 -0.75
CA ALA A 92 -3.23 -3.33 0.09
C ALA A 92 -2.76 -2.76 1.44
N GLN A 93 -1.72 -3.35 2.05
CA GLN A 93 -1.08 -2.85 3.27
C GLN A 93 -0.55 -1.42 3.11
N VAL A 94 0.19 -1.13 2.03
CA VAL A 94 0.73 0.21 1.73
C VAL A 94 -0.39 1.25 1.53
N ARG A 95 -1.60 0.81 1.15
CA ARG A 95 -2.78 1.67 0.99
C ARG A 95 -3.60 1.84 2.27
N GLY A 96 -3.16 1.25 3.39
CA GLY A 96 -3.91 1.24 4.64
C GLY A 96 -5.18 0.39 4.59
N LEU A 97 -5.21 -0.60 3.69
CA LEU A 97 -6.34 -1.51 3.49
C LEU A 97 -6.12 -2.88 4.15
N ALA A 98 -5.06 -3.04 4.96
CA ALA A 98 -4.76 -4.27 5.68
C ALA A 98 -4.11 -3.99 7.04
N PHE A 99 -4.26 -4.92 7.99
CA PHE A 99 -3.75 -4.85 9.35
C PHE A 99 -2.21 -4.95 9.36
N THR A 100 -1.54 -4.05 10.07
CA THR A 100 -0.07 -3.88 10.06
C THR A 100 0.58 -4.15 11.41
N CYS A 101 -0.18 -4.06 12.50
CA CYS A 101 0.29 -4.34 13.85
C CYS A 101 -0.81 -5.04 14.65
N LEU A 102 -0.43 -5.66 15.77
CA LEU A 102 -1.41 -6.29 16.68
C LEU A 102 -2.50 -5.30 17.12
N ASN A 103 -2.15 -4.03 17.27
CA ASN A 103 -3.08 -2.97 17.64
C ASN A 103 -4.09 -2.62 16.53
N ASP A 104 -3.91 -3.09 15.29
CA ASP A 104 -4.93 -2.92 14.26
C ASP A 104 -6.08 -3.90 14.46
N PHE A 105 -5.82 -5.08 15.01
CA PHE A 105 -6.87 -6.06 15.32
C PHE A 105 -7.78 -5.63 16.47
N THR A 106 -7.28 -4.74 17.34
CA THR A 106 -7.98 -4.21 18.53
C THR A 106 -8.79 -2.96 18.24
N LYS A 107 -8.64 -2.36 17.06
CA LYS A 107 -9.44 -1.22 16.65
C LYS A 107 -10.82 -1.69 16.21
N PRO A 108 -11.89 -0.96 16.56
CA PRO A 108 -13.23 -1.26 16.06
C PRO A 108 -13.29 -1.12 14.53
N GLU A 109 -13.77 -2.17 13.87
CA GLU A 109 -14.02 -2.22 12.43
C GLU A 109 -15.52 -2.49 12.17
N PRO A 110 -16.06 -2.12 11.00
CA PRO A 110 -17.47 -2.25 10.71
C PRO A 110 -17.83 -3.67 10.24
N PHE A 111 -18.72 -4.34 10.97
CA PHE A 111 -19.29 -5.64 10.62
C PHE A 111 -20.81 -5.56 10.48
N TRP A 112 -21.35 -6.27 9.50
CA TRP A 112 -22.79 -6.50 9.43
C TRP A 112 -23.20 -7.59 10.40
N SER A 113 -24.20 -7.29 11.23
CA SER A 113 -24.91 -8.23 12.10
C SER A 113 -26.33 -8.40 11.59
N ILE A 114 -26.83 -9.64 11.55
CA ILE A 114 -28.23 -9.95 11.24
C ILE A 114 -28.78 -10.79 12.38
N ASP A 115 -29.83 -10.33 13.05
CA ASP A 115 -30.42 -10.99 14.23
C ASP A 115 -29.37 -11.42 15.28
N ASN A 116 -28.46 -10.51 15.65
CA ASN A 116 -27.37 -10.70 16.62
C ASN A 116 -26.30 -11.72 16.24
N LYS A 117 -26.19 -12.09 14.95
CA LYS A 117 -25.09 -12.90 14.45
C LYS A 117 -24.33 -12.18 13.36
N ILE A 118 -23.02 -12.32 13.39
CA ILE A 118 -22.12 -11.73 12.41
C ILE A 118 -22.36 -12.36 11.05
N TYR A 119 -22.62 -11.51 10.07
CA TYR A 119 -22.79 -11.90 8.69
C TYR A 119 -21.45 -11.87 7.94
N SER A 120 -20.83 -10.68 7.84
CA SER A 120 -19.52 -10.46 7.23
C SER A 120 -19.03 -9.04 7.54
N HIS A 121 -17.81 -8.71 7.14
CA HIS A 121 -17.26 -7.37 7.28
C HIS A 121 -17.89 -6.42 6.24
N ALA A 122 -18.18 -5.18 6.64
CA ALA A 122 -18.97 -4.27 5.81
C ALA A 122 -18.28 -3.88 4.49
N LEU A 123 -16.94 -3.95 4.45
CA LEU A 123 -16.14 -3.58 3.27
C LEU A 123 -15.74 -4.77 2.38
N THR A 124 -16.12 -6.00 2.72
CA THR A 124 -15.72 -7.21 1.95
C THR A 124 -16.86 -7.85 1.19
N ILE A 125 -18.09 -7.43 1.44
CA ILE A 125 -19.28 -7.90 0.71
C ILE A 125 -19.41 -7.20 -0.65
N SER A 126 -20.17 -7.80 -1.58
CA SER A 126 -20.43 -7.17 -2.88
C SER A 126 -21.39 -5.98 -2.75
N ASP A 127 -21.37 -5.09 -3.74
CA ASP A 127 -22.26 -3.92 -3.80
C ASP A 127 -23.75 -4.31 -3.80
N GLU A 128 -24.09 -5.44 -4.40
CA GLU A 128 -25.46 -5.97 -4.40
C GLU A 128 -25.90 -6.35 -2.99
N ILE A 129 -25.09 -7.16 -2.29
CA ILE A 129 -25.37 -7.59 -0.91
C ILE A 129 -25.41 -6.39 0.03
N PHE A 130 -24.49 -5.43 -0.14
CA PHE A 130 -24.47 -4.21 0.66
C PHE A 130 -25.79 -3.44 0.55
N LYS A 131 -26.32 -3.27 -0.67
CA LYS A 131 -27.62 -2.61 -0.89
C LYS A 131 -28.79 -3.39 -0.30
N GLU A 132 -28.75 -4.72 -0.37
CA GLU A 132 -29.77 -5.58 0.24
C GLU A 132 -29.78 -5.41 1.77
N LEU A 133 -28.60 -5.45 2.41
CA LEU A 133 -28.46 -5.28 3.86
C LEU A 133 -28.86 -3.88 4.32
N LEU A 134 -28.60 -2.85 3.53
CA LEU A 134 -29.01 -1.48 3.85
C LEU A 134 -30.55 -1.30 3.86
N ASN A 135 -31.28 -2.09 3.06
CA ASN A 135 -32.72 -1.97 2.91
C ASN A 135 -33.54 -2.86 3.85
N THR A 136 -32.89 -3.75 4.61
CA THR A 136 -33.59 -4.63 5.56
C THR A 136 -33.54 -4.07 6.98
N THR A 137 -34.60 -4.28 7.76
CA THR A 137 -34.67 -3.87 9.18
C THR A 137 -34.04 -4.89 10.12
N ARG A 138 -33.57 -6.03 9.60
CA ARG A 138 -32.97 -7.12 10.40
C ARG A 138 -31.44 -7.02 10.50
N ALA A 139 -30.83 -6.17 9.69
CA ALA A 139 -29.40 -6.01 9.62
C ALA A 139 -28.99 -4.67 10.23
N GLU A 140 -27.85 -4.67 10.91
CA GLU A 140 -27.22 -3.46 11.43
C GLU A 140 -25.70 -3.52 11.26
N VAL A 141 -25.04 -2.36 11.20
CA VAL A 141 -23.59 -2.28 11.27
C VAL A 141 -23.19 -2.11 12.72
N ILE A 142 -22.40 -3.06 13.23
CA ILE A 142 -21.77 -2.97 14.54
C ILE A 142 -20.28 -2.65 14.39
N TRP A 143 -19.75 -1.88 15.33
CA TRP A 143 -18.33 -1.52 15.37
C TRP A 143 -17.64 -2.36 16.44
N ILE A 144 -16.86 -3.33 16.01
CA ILE A 144 -16.23 -4.31 16.89
C ILE A 144 -14.85 -4.67 16.36
N SER A 145 -13.91 -4.93 17.27
CA SER A 145 -12.56 -5.31 16.91
C SER A 145 -12.50 -6.75 16.41
N VAL A 146 -11.51 -7.06 15.57
CA VAL A 146 -11.37 -8.39 14.98
C VAL A 146 -11.10 -9.45 16.06
N GLU A 147 -10.33 -9.14 17.12
CA GLU A 147 -10.14 -10.15 18.17
C GLU A 147 -11.44 -10.50 18.91
N LYS A 148 -12.37 -9.55 19.02
CA LYS A 148 -13.64 -9.75 19.72
C LYS A 148 -14.67 -10.41 18.83
N VAL A 149 -14.80 -9.97 17.58
CA VAL A 149 -15.80 -10.50 16.63
C VAL A 149 -15.60 -12.00 16.34
N LEU A 150 -14.37 -12.51 16.48
CA LEU A 150 -14.06 -13.93 16.33
C LEU A 150 -14.67 -14.83 17.41
N SER A 151 -15.11 -14.24 18.53
CA SER A 151 -15.78 -14.90 19.64
C SER A 151 -17.32 -14.75 19.62
N GLU A 152 -17.85 -13.95 18.69
CA GLU A 152 -19.29 -13.79 18.48
C GLU A 152 -19.88 -14.96 17.67
N ASP A 153 -21.20 -15.05 17.62
CA ASP A 153 -21.90 -16.02 16.78
C ASP A 153 -21.89 -15.57 15.31
N TRP A 154 -21.58 -16.48 14.39
CA TRP A 154 -21.55 -16.21 12.95
C TRP A 154 -22.64 -16.95 12.19
N HIS A 155 -23.17 -16.34 11.13
CA HIS A 155 -24.08 -17.00 10.18
C HIS A 155 -23.37 -18.03 9.31
N SER A 156 -22.10 -17.80 9.00
CA SER A 156 -21.32 -18.60 8.07
C SER A 156 -19.96 -18.97 8.67
N ALA A 157 -19.73 -20.27 8.82
CA ALA A 157 -18.43 -20.79 9.20
C ALA A 157 -17.33 -20.40 8.19
N ARG A 158 -17.70 -20.30 6.90
CA ARG A 158 -16.77 -19.88 5.84
C ARG A 158 -16.34 -18.43 6.00
N GLU A 159 -17.27 -17.52 6.28
CA GLU A 159 -16.94 -16.09 6.48
C GLU A 159 -16.09 -15.93 7.74
N ARG A 160 -16.46 -16.60 8.83
CA ARG A 160 -15.69 -16.62 10.08
C ARG A 160 -14.27 -17.17 9.88
N GLN A 161 -14.11 -18.18 9.03
CA GLN A 161 -12.81 -18.81 8.75
C GLN A 161 -11.83 -17.82 8.13
N ILE A 162 -12.28 -16.95 7.22
CA ILE A 162 -11.42 -15.94 6.57
C ILE A 162 -10.73 -15.05 7.62
N TRP A 163 -11.51 -14.55 8.59
CA TRP A 163 -11.01 -13.71 9.67
C TRP A 163 -10.13 -14.47 10.66
N ASN A 164 -10.50 -15.71 10.96
CA ASN A 164 -9.70 -16.59 11.81
C ASN A 164 -8.33 -16.86 11.20
N ASP A 165 -8.28 -17.23 9.92
CA ASP A 165 -7.03 -17.55 9.23
C ASP A 165 -6.12 -16.32 9.18
N PHE A 166 -6.69 -15.16 8.85
CA PHE A 166 -5.94 -13.91 8.84
C PHE A 166 -5.36 -13.57 10.22
N PHE A 167 -6.15 -13.72 11.29
CA PHE A 167 -5.70 -13.49 12.67
C PHE A 167 -4.60 -14.48 13.10
N VAL A 168 -4.78 -15.77 12.81
CA VAL A 168 -3.81 -16.82 13.19
C VAL A 168 -2.51 -16.69 12.42
N ILE A 169 -2.56 -16.44 11.10
CA ILE A 169 -1.36 -16.23 10.27
C ILE A 169 -0.54 -15.08 10.84
N PHE A 170 -1.18 -13.93 11.09
CA PHE A 170 -0.51 -12.76 11.61
C PHE A 170 0.15 -13.01 12.98
N LEU A 171 -0.55 -13.67 13.92
CA LEU A 171 0.02 -14.01 15.22
C LEU A 171 1.21 -14.97 15.11
N ASN A 172 1.13 -15.95 14.22
CA ASN A 172 2.24 -16.90 14.00
C ASN A 172 3.47 -16.21 13.43
N GLU A 173 3.30 -15.24 12.52
CA GLU A 173 4.40 -14.43 12.00
C GLU A 173 5.09 -13.62 13.11
N LEU A 174 4.31 -13.04 14.04
CA LEU A 174 4.86 -12.33 15.20
C LEU A 174 5.67 -13.26 16.12
N VAL A 175 5.15 -14.46 16.42
CA VAL A 175 5.85 -15.46 17.24
C VAL A 175 7.17 -15.87 16.57
N LEU A 176 7.13 -16.16 15.27
CA LEU A 176 8.31 -16.55 14.51
C LEU A 176 9.37 -15.44 14.50
N THR A 177 8.95 -14.20 14.26
CA THR A 177 9.85 -13.03 14.27
C THR A 177 10.51 -12.84 15.64
N SER A 178 9.73 -12.96 16.72
CA SER A 178 10.26 -12.85 18.08
C SER A 178 11.32 -13.91 18.38
N ASN A 179 11.07 -15.16 17.99
CA ASN A 179 12.01 -16.26 18.19
C ASN A 179 13.30 -16.05 17.39
N LEU A 180 13.20 -15.63 16.12
CA LEU A 180 14.37 -15.33 15.29
C LEU A 180 15.22 -14.19 15.85
N LEU A 181 14.58 -13.15 16.39
CA LEU A 181 15.29 -12.04 17.04
C LEU A 181 16.03 -12.50 18.30
N GLN A 182 15.44 -13.41 19.09
CA GLN A 182 16.09 -14.00 20.26
C GLN A 182 17.28 -14.88 19.86
N GLU A 183 17.13 -15.73 18.84
CA GLU A 183 18.23 -16.56 18.32
C GLU A 183 19.39 -15.70 17.81
N LYS A 184 19.08 -14.65 17.04
CA LYS A 184 20.06 -13.67 16.57
C LYS A 184 20.80 -13.01 17.73
N HIS A 185 20.09 -12.65 18.80
CA HIS A 185 20.70 -12.06 19.98
C HIS A 185 21.69 -13.03 20.66
N ILE A 186 21.29 -14.30 20.85
CA ILE A 186 22.16 -15.34 21.42
C ILE A 186 23.43 -15.56 20.58
N ILE A 187 23.30 -15.56 19.24
CA ILE A 187 24.45 -15.72 18.34
C ILE A 187 25.41 -14.53 18.47
N ASN A 188 24.88 -13.30 18.49
CA ASN A 188 25.69 -12.09 18.60
C ASN A 188 26.40 -12.01 19.96
N ASP A 189 25.76 -12.42 21.04
CA ASP A 189 26.34 -12.44 22.39
C ASP A 189 27.55 -13.37 22.45
N LYS A 190 27.41 -14.59 21.88
CA LYS A 190 28.50 -15.58 21.78
C LYS A 190 29.67 -15.18 20.87
N LEU A 191 29.48 -14.22 19.96
CA LEU A 191 30.54 -13.70 19.08
C LEU A 191 31.32 -12.55 19.72
N LEU A 192 30.84 -12.01 20.85
CA LEU A 192 31.47 -10.94 21.61
C LEU A 192 32.26 -11.45 22.83
N GLU A 193 32.16 -12.74 23.16
CA GLU A 193 33.04 -13.49 24.08
C GLU A 193 34.31 -14.00 23.38
#